data_AF-A0A959QE71-F1
#
_entry.id   AF-A0A959QE71-F1
#
_cell.length_a   1.000
_cell.length_b   1.000
_cell.length_c   1.000
_cell.angle_alpha   90.00
_cell.angle_beta   90.00
_cell.angle_gamma   90.00
#
_symmetry.space_group_name_H-M   'P 1'
#
loop_
_entity.id
_entity.type
_entity.pdbx_description
1 polymer ?
#
loop_
_entity_poly.entity_id
_entity_poly.type
_entity_poly.pdbx_seq_one_letter_code
_entity_poly.pdbx_strand_id
1 'polypeptide(L)'
;MKYISLFLLLINHLNAPAQRVLFGNLENYLSDFIETLPISGSNVYHDPSFTEQENLSLAIKLLYQGHLPEAQEMAIDAGYEIIRYVDNSQEKNREFYGLQPVPGGTNYWGIYFLNPQGCRNLILQCPHPRLDTNTGMQGAYIFTHLDVKGLMISGTHRCNSIAPSSCSGTTSVCGANGPYRISDIAHNDRSIFQQITQALKEEINPFFLQLHGFAKLTGDPNLIISNGTRSTPEEDPIIKLSGALSVIDQTLTYKIIHIHHDWTRLTAFTNTQGRYLNNSTNPCLENATSSSGKFIHIEQEFDRLRKDEAGWELMRQALEQTFDCEITTGHYHHQEIPIEIAIENDHFTLHTDDSHTLWVEVYMIDGRQLINQPLVNDESIWVPDQSILILIVRDRNNKNIYYRKKIWVP
;
A
#
# COMPACT_ATOMS: atom_id res chain seq x y z
N MET A 1 -35.67 -47.67 26.75
CA MET A 1 -35.01 -47.25 25.51
C MET A 1 -35.67 -45.97 25.00
N LYS A 2 -35.02 -44.82 25.14
CA LYS A 2 -35.40 -43.56 24.48
C LYS A 2 -34.23 -43.18 23.58
N TYR A 3 -34.48 -43.13 22.27
CA TYR A 3 -33.50 -42.74 21.27
C TYR A 3 -33.23 -41.24 21.37
N ILE A 4 -31.96 -40.86 21.53
CA ILE A 4 -31.48 -39.49 21.40
C ILE A 4 -31.19 -39.27 19.91
N SER A 5 -31.93 -38.37 19.26
CA SER A 5 -31.58 -37.87 17.93
C SER A 5 -30.41 -36.91 18.07
N LEU A 6 -29.27 -37.29 17.50
CA LEU A 6 -28.10 -36.44 17.36
C LEU A 6 -28.28 -35.59 16.11
N PHE A 7 -28.51 -34.29 16.30
CA PHE A 7 -28.57 -33.31 15.20
C PHE A 7 -27.11 -33.00 14.81
N LEU A 8 -26.64 -33.53 13.68
CA LEU A 8 -25.36 -33.12 13.10
C LEU A 8 -25.55 -31.72 12.50
N LEU A 9 -24.98 -30.70 13.15
CA LEU A 9 -24.69 -29.43 12.50
C LEU A 9 -23.54 -29.67 11.51
N LEU A 10 -23.83 -29.66 10.21
CA LEU A 10 -22.79 -29.42 9.20
C LEU A 10 -22.37 -27.96 9.30
N ILE A 11 -21.21 -27.71 9.89
CA ILE A 11 -20.50 -26.44 9.76
C ILE A 11 -19.91 -26.42 8.35
N ASN A 12 -20.52 -25.66 7.45
CA ASN A 12 -19.88 -25.32 6.17
C ASN A 12 -18.67 -24.43 6.50
N HIS A 13 -17.47 -25.00 6.48
CA HIS A 13 -16.26 -24.20 6.33
C HIS A 13 -16.32 -23.57 4.92
N LEU A 14 -16.77 -22.32 4.87
CA LEU A 14 -16.61 -21.47 3.70
C LEU A 14 -15.10 -21.31 3.51
N ASN A 15 -14.53 -22.05 2.56
CA ASN A 15 -13.18 -21.76 2.07
C ASN A 15 -13.18 -20.30 1.62
N ALA A 16 -12.35 -19.46 2.24
CA ALA A 16 -12.09 -18.12 1.72
C ALA A 16 -11.74 -18.27 0.23
N PRO A 17 -12.35 -17.47 -0.67
CA PRO A 17 -12.07 -17.59 -2.08
C PRO A 17 -10.58 -17.43 -2.32
N ALA A 18 -10.02 -18.33 -3.12
CA ALA A 18 -8.60 -18.35 -3.42
C ALA A 18 -8.17 -16.99 -4.00
N GLN A 19 -7.03 -16.49 -3.53
CA GLN A 19 -6.42 -15.25 -4.04
C GLN A 19 -6.32 -15.31 -5.57
N ARG A 20 -6.84 -14.28 -6.24
CA ARG A 20 -6.79 -14.21 -7.69
C ARG A 20 -5.37 -13.89 -8.14
N VAL A 21 -4.87 -14.66 -9.11
CA VAL A 21 -3.55 -14.45 -9.72
C VAL A 21 -3.74 -13.89 -11.12
N LEU A 22 -3.14 -12.73 -11.38
CA LEU A 22 -3.14 -12.05 -12.66
C LEU A 22 -1.73 -12.05 -13.27
N PHE A 23 -1.64 -12.00 -14.59
CA PHE A 23 -0.38 -11.97 -15.35
C PHE A 23 -0.48 -10.90 -16.44
N GLY A 24 0.62 -10.20 -16.71
CA GLY A 24 0.68 -9.22 -17.80
C GLY A 24 1.71 -8.13 -17.54
N ASN A 25 1.65 -7.05 -18.31
CA ASN A 25 2.39 -5.82 -18.03
C ASN A 25 1.65 -5.04 -16.94
N LEU A 26 2.26 -4.81 -15.76
CA LEU A 26 1.60 -4.14 -14.66
C LEU A 26 1.35 -2.66 -14.95
N GLU A 27 2.24 -1.99 -15.68
CA GLU A 27 2.07 -0.58 -16.05
C GLU A 27 0.83 -0.38 -16.93
N ASN A 28 0.62 -1.28 -17.90
CA ASN A 28 -0.59 -1.27 -18.72
C ASN A 28 -1.84 -1.51 -17.88
N TYR A 29 -1.80 -2.45 -16.94
CA TYR A 29 -2.92 -2.73 -16.04
C TYR A 29 -3.30 -1.51 -15.19
N LEU A 30 -2.30 -0.82 -14.63
CA LEU A 30 -2.50 0.40 -13.86
C LEU A 30 -3.01 1.54 -14.75
N SER A 31 -2.52 1.64 -15.99
CA SER A 31 -2.97 2.62 -16.97
C SER A 31 -4.44 2.42 -17.35
N ASP A 32 -4.85 1.18 -17.64
CA ASP A 32 -6.24 0.81 -17.94
C ASP A 32 -7.18 1.15 -16.75
N PHE A 33 -6.71 0.89 -15.52
CA PHE A 33 -7.44 1.31 -14.31
C PHE A 33 -7.63 2.84 -14.28
N ILE A 34 -6.58 3.62 -14.55
CA ILE A 34 -6.63 5.09 -14.55
C ILE A 34 -7.59 5.62 -15.62
N GLU A 35 -7.58 5.04 -16.82
CA GLU A 35 -8.43 5.49 -17.93
C GLU A 35 -9.93 5.24 -17.67
N THR A 36 -10.24 4.19 -16.93
CA THR A 36 -11.62 3.77 -16.59
C THR A 36 -12.20 4.46 -15.37
N LEU A 37 -11.42 5.29 -14.65
CA LEU A 37 -11.91 5.97 -13.45
C LEU A 37 -13.11 6.89 -13.74
N PRO A 38 -14.11 6.93 -12.84
CA PRO A 38 -15.22 7.87 -12.91
C PRO A 38 -14.75 9.33 -13.05
N ILE A 39 -15.34 10.02 -14.01
CA ILE A 39 -15.00 11.41 -14.36
C ILE A 39 -15.68 12.44 -13.45
N SER A 40 -15.36 13.71 -13.66
CA SER A 40 -16.01 14.83 -12.96
C SER A 40 -17.54 14.80 -13.13
N GLY A 41 -18.26 15.07 -12.04
CA GLY A 41 -19.71 15.27 -12.06
C GLY A 41 -20.59 14.02 -12.19
N SER A 42 -20.03 12.81 -12.32
CA SER A 42 -20.86 11.58 -12.39
C SER A 42 -21.50 11.21 -11.05
N ASN A 43 -20.99 11.76 -9.93
CA ASN A 43 -21.56 11.64 -8.59
C ASN A 43 -21.78 10.20 -8.11
N VAL A 44 -20.79 9.33 -8.35
CA VAL A 44 -20.82 7.91 -7.98
C VAL A 44 -19.88 7.58 -6.81
N TYR A 45 -18.98 8.50 -6.46
CA TYR A 45 -18.13 8.34 -5.28
C TYR A 45 -18.93 8.63 -4.01
N HIS A 46 -18.80 7.69 -3.06
CA HIS A 46 -19.30 7.80 -1.70
C HIS A 46 -18.17 7.44 -0.74
N ASP A 47 -18.16 8.06 0.44
CA ASP A 47 -17.21 7.67 1.47
C ASP A 47 -17.47 6.25 1.97
N PRO A 48 -16.41 5.51 2.34
CA PRO A 48 -16.56 4.24 3.03
C PRO A 48 -17.23 4.44 4.41
N SER A 49 -17.99 3.43 4.82
CA SER A 49 -18.42 3.27 6.21
C SER A 49 -17.22 3.07 7.13
N PHE A 50 -17.45 3.21 8.44
CA PHE A 50 -16.39 3.01 9.43
C PHE A 50 -15.84 1.57 9.41
N THR A 51 -16.72 0.57 9.28
CA THR A 51 -16.31 -0.83 9.16
C THR A 51 -15.50 -1.09 7.90
N GLU A 52 -15.85 -0.50 6.76
CA GLU A 52 -15.06 -0.65 5.52
C GLU A 52 -13.68 0.01 5.65
N GLN A 53 -13.58 1.14 6.37
CA GLN A 53 -12.30 1.77 6.69
C GLN A 53 -11.42 0.88 7.57
N GLU A 54 -11.98 0.32 8.65
CA GLU A 54 -11.26 -0.61 9.53
C GLU A 54 -10.82 -1.87 8.80
N ASN A 55 -11.71 -2.46 8.00
CA ASN A 55 -11.44 -3.66 7.24
C ASN A 55 -10.29 -3.47 6.25
N LEU A 56 -10.32 -2.40 5.46
CA LEU A 56 -9.25 -2.15 4.47
C LEU A 56 -7.94 -1.70 5.14
N SER A 57 -8.00 -0.98 6.26
CA SER A 57 -6.80 -0.67 7.06
C SER A 57 -6.14 -1.95 7.59
N LEU A 58 -6.93 -2.87 8.14
CA LEU A 58 -6.45 -4.16 8.62
C LEU A 58 -5.94 -5.05 7.48
N ALA A 59 -6.63 -5.08 6.34
CA ALA A 59 -6.20 -5.81 5.15
C ALA A 59 -4.79 -5.39 4.71
N ILE A 60 -4.49 -4.08 4.71
CA ILE A 60 -3.15 -3.58 4.39
C ILE A 60 -2.10 -4.01 5.40
N LYS A 61 -2.39 -3.93 6.70
CA LYS A 61 -1.46 -4.37 7.75
C LYS A 61 -1.14 -5.86 7.60
N LEU A 62 -2.17 -6.69 7.40
CA LEU A 62 -2.04 -8.14 7.17
C LEU A 62 -1.28 -8.45 5.88
N LEU A 63 -1.54 -7.70 4.80
CA LEU A 63 -0.82 -7.84 3.53
C LEU A 63 0.69 -7.61 3.72
N TYR A 64 1.06 -6.57 4.47
CA TYR A 64 2.46 -6.28 4.77
C TYR A 64 3.13 -7.34 5.65
N GLN A 65 2.37 -7.94 6.56
CA GLN A 65 2.82 -9.03 7.44
C GLN A 65 2.87 -10.39 6.72
N GLY A 66 2.41 -10.49 5.47
CA GLY A 66 2.36 -11.74 4.71
C GLY A 66 1.18 -12.66 5.08
N HIS A 67 0.23 -12.18 5.88
CA HIS A 67 -1.02 -12.88 6.23
C HIS A 67 -2.06 -12.73 5.11
N LEU A 68 -1.74 -13.29 3.93
CA LEU A 68 -2.53 -13.11 2.70
C LEU A 68 -3.98 -13.63 2.81
N PRO A 69 -4.26 -14.80 3.40
CA PRO A 69 -5.65 -15.27 3.54
C PRO A 69 -6.51 -14.33 4.40
N GLU A 70 -5.97 -13.86 5.52
CA GLU A 70 -6.65 -12.95 6.44
C GLU A 70 -6.82 -11.57 5.79
N ALA A 71 -5.79 -11.08 5.08
CA ALA A 71 -5.89 -9.84 4.31
C ALA A 71 -6.99 -9.92 3.24
N GLN A 72 -7.13 -11.07 2.58
CA GLN A 72 -8.18 -11.31 1.59
C GLN A 72 -9.57 -11.31 2.24
N GLU A 73 -9.75 -11.96 3.38
CA GLU A 73 -11.02 -11.99 4.11
C GLU A 73 -11.47 -10.57 4.48
N MET A 74 -10.57 -9.78 5.07
CA MET A 74 -10.87 -8.39 5.41
C MET A 74 -11.18 -7.53 4.18
N ALA A 75 -10.49 -7.74 3.06
CA ALA A 75 -10.74 -6.99 1.84
C ALA A 75 -12.13 -7.29 1.24
N ILE A 76 -12.54 -8.56 1.21
CA ILE A 76 -13.84 -8.98 0.64
C ILE A 76 -15.01 -8.34 1.38
N ASP A 77 -14.93 -8.29 2.71
CA ASP A 77 -15.98 -7.71 3.54
C ASP A 77 -16.18 -6.20 3.29
N ALA A 78 -15.23 -5.55 2.62
CA ALA A 78 -15.32 -4.15 2.18
C ALA A 78 -15.53 -3.98 0.67
N GLY A 79 -15.83 -5.06 -0.07
CA GLY A 79 -16.01 -5.03 -1.52
C GLY A 79 -14.71 -4.89 -2.31
N TYR A 80 -13.59 -5.31 -1.72
CA TYR A 80 -12.25 -5.33 -2.31
C TYR A 80 -11.72 -6.77 -2.38
N GLU A 81 -10.57 -6.95 -3.00
CA GLU A 81 -9.82 -8.19 -3.00
C GLU A 81 -8.32 -7.88 -2.91
N ILE A 82 -7.57 -8.84 -2.40
CA ILE A 82 -6.13 -8.93 -2.58
C ILE A 82 -5.86 -9.79 -3.82
N ILE A 83 -5.14 -9.24 -4.78
CA ILE A 83 -4.64 -9.96 -5.94
C ILE A 83 -3.14 -10.19 -5.81
N ARG A 84 -2.68 -11.30 -6.39
CA ARG A 84 -1.27 -11.49 -6.73
C ARG A 84 -1.10 -11.16 -8.21
N TYR A 85 -0.23 -10.22 -8.53
CA TYR A 85 0.05 -9.82 -9.90
C TYR A 85 1.47 -10.23 -10.28
N VAL A 86 1.61 -11.02 -11.34
CA VAL A 86 2.91 -11.41 -11.90
C VAL A 86 3.16 -10.57 -13.15
N ASP A 87 4.02 -9.56 -13.00
CA ASP A 87 4.50 -8.80 -14.14
C ASP A 87 5.48 -9.65 -14.94
N ASN A 88 5.10 -9.98 -16.17
CA ASN A 88 5.88 -10.77 -17.12
C ASN A 88 6.26 -9.98 -18.39
N SER A 89 6.24 -8.65 -18.30
CA SER A 89 6.62 -7.75 -19.41
C SER A 89 8.14 -7.66 -19.62
N GLN A 90 8.92 -8.02 -18.61
CA GLN A 90 10.39 -8.02 -18.62
C GLN A 90 10.95 -9.45 -18.68
N GLU A 91 12.27 -9.59 -18.91
CA GLU A 91 12.93 -10.92 -18.96
C GLU A 91 12.76 -11.74 -17.67
N LYS A 92 12.71 -11.05 -16.53
CA LYS A 92 12.44 -11.65 -15.22
C LYS A 92 11.07 -11.24 -14.73
N ASN A 93 10.27 -12.23 -14.36
CA ASN A 93 8.99 -11.98 -13.73
C ASN A 93 9.19 -11.27 -12.39
N ARG A 94 8.36 -10.27 -12.13
CA ARG A 94 8.27 -9.59 -10.84
C ARG A 94 6.88 -9.81 -10.26
N GLU A 95 6.82 -9.97 -8.96
CA GLU A 95 5.58 -10.22 -8.25
C GLU A 95 5.17 -9.00 -7.44
N PHE A 96 3.88 -8.70 -7.45
CA PHE A 96 3.27 -7.61 -6.70
C PHE A 96 1.97 -8.09 -6.06
N TYR A 97 1.55 -7.41 -5.00
CA TYR A 97 0.27 -7.66 -4.35
C TYR A 97 -0.59 -6.41 -4.43
N GLY A 98 -1.82 -6.53 -4.94
CA GLY A 98 -2.74 -5.41 -5.12
C GLY A 98 -3.96 -5.53 -4.21
N LEU A 99 -4.29 -4.48 -3.46
CA LEU A 99 -5.61 -4.28 -2.88
C LEU A 99 -6.44 -3.45 -3.86
N GLN A 100 -7.54 -4.00 -4.35
CA GLN A 100 -8.37 -3.35 -5.38
C GLN A 100 -9.85 -3.69 -5.23
N PRO A 101 -10.77 -2.90 -5.82
CA PRO A 101 -12.18 -3.25 -5.86
C PRO A 101 -12.38 -4.62 -6.53
N VAL A 102 -13.32 -5.41 -6.02
CA VAL A 102 -13.72 -6.65 -6.71
C VAL A 102 -14.20 -6.34 -8.14
N PRO A 103 -14.05 -7.27 -9.11
CA PRO A 103 -14.53 -7.05 -10.47
C PRO A 103 -16.01 -6.65 -10.51
N GLY A 104 -16.30 -5.54 -11.19
CA GLY A 104 -17.66 -4.97 -11.25
C GLY A 104 -18.11 -4.23 -9.99
N GLY A 105 -17.25 -4.13 -8.97
CA GLY A 105 -17.49 -3.35 -7.77
C GLY A 105 -17.66 -1.86 -8.08
N THR A 106 -18.48 -1.20 -7.27
CA THR A 106 -18.81 0.23 -7.40
C THR A 106 -18.14 1.09 -6.33
N ASN A 107 -17.19 0.52 -5.58
CA ASN A 107 -16.46 1.22 -4.53
C ASN A 107 -15.23 1.92 -5.14
N TYR A 108 -15.40 3.18 -5.52
CA TYR A 108 -14.40 4.01 -6.21
C TYR A 108 -13.35 4.65 -5.28
N TRP A 109 -12.88 3.92 -4.26
CA TRP A 109 -11.94 4.46 -3.25
C TRP A 109 -10.47 4.41 -3.68
N GLY A 110 -10.12 3.54 -4.63
CA GLY A 110 -8.79 3.49 -5.25
C GLY A 110 -8.19 2.10 -5.22
N ILE A 111 -6.91 2.04 -5.53
CA ILE A 111 -6.10 0.82 -5.46
C ILE A 111 -4.82 1.10 -4.69
N TYR A 112 -4.28 0.03 -4.12
CA TYR A 112 -2.97 0.01 -3.52
C TYR A 112 -2.18 -1.19 -4.05
N PHE A 113 -0.95 -0.98 -4.50
CA PHE A 113 -0.04 -2.04 -4.90
C PHE A 113 1.20 -2.03 -4.02
N LEU A 114 1.57 -3.20 -3.53
CA LEU A 114 2.78 -3.51 -2.78
C LEU A 114 3.79 -4.19 -3.70
N ASN A 115 5.03 -3.70 -3.67
CA ASN A 115 6.19 -4.39 -4.20
C ASN A 115 6.90 -5.13 -3.04
N PRO A 116 6.78 -6.47 -2.94
CA PRO A 116 7.45 -7.26 -1.91
C PRO A 116 8.98 -7.27 -2.06
N GLN A 117 9.54 -6.79 -3.18
CA GLN A 117 10.98 -6.63 -3.36
C GLN A 117 11.41 -5.16 -3.30
N GLY A 118 10.53 -4.26 -2.86
CA GLY A 118 10.80 -2.83 -2.76
C GLY A 118 11.80 -2.50 -1.65
N CYS A 119 13.03 -2.16 -2.02
CA CYS A 119 14.11 -1.78 -1.09
C CYS A 119 14.12 -0.29 -0.72
N ARG A 120 13.44 0.57 -1.48
CA ARG A 120 13.35 2.01 -1.16
C ARG A 120 12.14 2.24 -0.28
N ASN A 121 12.36 2.77 0.93
CA ASN A 121 11.31 3.01 1.92
C ASN A 121 10.37 4.19 1.55
N LEU A 122 9.75 4.09 0.38
CA LEU A 122 8.96 5.12 -0.28
C LEU A 122 7.62 4.51 -0.74
N ILE A 123 6.54 5.24 -0.47
CA ILE A 123 5.20 4.98 -1.01
C ILE A 123 4.82 6.14 -1.92
N LEU A 124 4.44 5.83 -3.16
CA LEU A 124 3.94 6.79 -4.12
C LEU A 124 2.44 6.98 -3.95
N GLN A 125 1.97 8.21 -4.09
CA GLN A 125 0.56 8.57 -3.95
C GLN A 125 0.12 9.45 -5.13
N CYS A 126 -0.92 9.01 -5.83
CA CYS A 126 -1.53 9.73 -6.95
C CYS A 126 -2.98 10.06 -6.59
N PRO A 127 -3.24 11.17 -5.87
CA PRO A 127 -4.58 11.45 -5.38
C PRO A 127 -5.53 11.96 -6.45
N HIS A 128 -5.02 12.58 -7.52
CA HIS A 128 -5.81 13.15 -8.61
C HIS A 128 -5.34 12.62 -9.98
N PRO A 129 -5.28 11.28 -10.19
CA PRO A 129 -4.52 10.64 -11.26
C PRO A 129 -4.94 11.04 -12.68
N ARG A 130 -6.20 11.46 -12.86
CA ARG A 130 -6.73 11.96 -14.14
C ARG A 130 -6.76 13.48 -14.25
N LEU A 131 -7.19 14.19 -13.21
CA LEU A 131 -7.34 15.65 -13.27
C LEU A 131 -5.96 16.30 -13.40
N ASP A 132 -5.03 15.85 -12.57
CA ASP A 132 -3.66 16.28 -12.61
C ASP A 132 -2.99 15.42 -13.68
N THR A 133 -3.20 15.82 -14.94
CA THR A 133 -2.94 14.99 -16.12
C THR A 133 -1.63 14.23 -16.01
N ASN A 134 -1.68 12.91 -16.25
CA ASN A 134 -0.55 11.97 -16.21
C ASN A 134 0.13 11.77 -14.85
N THR A 135 -0.32 12.36 -13.74
CA THR A 135 0.26 12.03 -12.41
C THR A 135 0.05 10.56 -12.04
N GLY A 136 -1.11 9.98 -12.39
CA GLY A 136 -1.36 8.55 -12.23
C GLY A 136 -0.42 7.68 -13.06
N MET A 137 -0.22 8.05 -14.34
CA MET A 137 0.67 7.33 -15.25
C MET A 137 2.14 7.46 -14.82
N GLN A 138 2.57 8.65 -14.40
CA GLN A 138 3.88 8.89 -13.82
C GLN A 138 4.09 8.03 -12.56
N GLY A 139 3.09 7.93 -11.68
CA GLY A 139 3.17 7.08 -10.49
C GLY A 139 3.26 5.60 -10.84
N ALA A 140 2.50 5.12 -11.83
CA ALA A 140 2.58 3.76 -12.34
C ALA A 140 3.98 3.46 -12.92
N TYR A 141 4.49 4.35 -13.77
CA TYR A 141 5.82 4.25 -14.37
C TYR A 141 6.93 4.18 -13.31
N ILE A 142 6.92 5.09 -12.34
CA ILE A 142 7.94 5.09 -11.28
C ILE A 142 7.81 3.79 -10.46
N PHE A 143 6.60 3.33 -10.13
CA PHE A 143 6.41 2.10 -9.37
C PHE A 143 6.94 0.85 -10.09
N THR A 144 6.78 0.77 -11.41
CA THR A 144 7.25 -0.35 -12.22
C THR A 144 8.74 -0.26 -12.53
N HIS A 145 9.34 0.94 -12.51
CA HIS A 145 10.76 1.15 -12.87
C HIS A 145 11.68 1.49 -11.69
N LEU A 146 11.14 1.65 -10.49
CA LEU A 146 11.88 1.93 -9.27
C LEU A 146 11.42 0.99 -8.16
N ASP A 147 12.37 0.40 -7.41
CA ASP A 147 12.08 -0.53 -6.31
C ASP A 147 11.54 0.16 -5.05
N VAL A 148 10.49 0.97 -5.20
CA VAL A 148 9.71 1.56 -4.10
C VAL A 148 8.82 0.50 -3.46
N LYS A 149 8.39 0.71 -2.20
CA LYS A 149 7.57 -0.26 -1.46
C LYS A 149 6.14 -0.34 -1.96
N GLY A 150 5.57 0.74 -2.46
CA GLY A 150 4.16 0.72 -2.85
C GLY A 150 3.68 1.94 -3.63
N LEU A 151 2.49 1.79 -4.21
CA LEU A 151 1.79 2.80 -5.00
C LEU A 151 0.32 2.85 -4.60
N MET A 152 -0.19 4.06 -4.38
CA MET A 152 -1.61 4.35 -4.15
C MET A 152 -2.15 5.21 -5.29
N ILE A 153 -3.22 4.78 -5.94
CA ILE A 153 -3.93 5.56 -6.97
C ILE A 153 -5.39 5.72 -6.52
N SER A 154 -5.89 6.96 -6.52
CA SER A 154 -7.28 7.20 -6.14
C SER A 154 -8.27 6.64 -7.16
N GLY A 155 -9.45 6.24 -6.68
CA GLY A 155 -10.42 5.53 -7.50
C GLY A 155 -11.37 6.41 -8.30
N THR A 156 -11.18 7.73 -8.30
CA THR A 156 -12.11 8.66 -8.95
C THR A 156 -11.49 10.02 -9.21
N HIS A 157 -12.12 10.81 -10.08
CA HIS A 157 -11.85 12.24 -10.20
C HIS A 157 -12.19 13.01 -8.91
N ARG A 158 -11.35 13.99 -8.50
CA ARG A 158 -11.56 14.78 -7.26
C ARG A 158 -12.87 15.56 -7.21
N CYS A 159 -13.39 15.92 -8.38
CA CYS A 159 -14.70 16.56 -8.58
C CYS A 159 -15.82 15.57 -8.95
N ASN A 160 -15.71 14.28 -8.59
CA ASN A 160 -16.74 13.31 -8.91
C ASN A 160 -18.02 13.51 -8.09
N SER A 161 -17.88 13.55 -6.76
CA SER A 161 -19.01 13.75 -5.84
C SER A 161 -19.42 15.22 -5.77
N ILE A 162 -20.70 15.49 -5.52
CA ILE A 162 -21.18 16.84 -5.15
C ILE A 162 -21.17 17.07 -3.63
N ALA A 163 -21.03 16.02 -2.83
CA ALA A 163 -21.06 16.13 -1.39
C ALA A 163 -19.79 16.83 -0.88
N PRO A 164 -19.92 17.83 0.02
CA PRO A 164 -18.78 18.53 0.59
C PRO A 164 -18.05 17.64 1.61
N SER A 165 -16.72 17.70 1.60
CA SER A 165 -15.87 17.21 2.68
C SER A 165 -16.07 18.09 3.92
N SER A 166 -16.02 17.48 5.10
CA SER A 166 -16.01 18.20 6.38
C SER A 166 -14.67 18.85 6.71
N CYS A 167 -13.61 18.52 5.96
CA CYS A 167 -12.27 19.02 6.24
C CYS A 167 -12.05 20.46 5.78
N SER A 168 -11.15 21.15 6.49
CA SER A 168 -10.94 22.57 6.32
C SER A 168 -10.26 22.92 4.99
N GLY A 169 -10.65 24.07 4.45
CA GLY A 169 -10.13 24.64 3.21
C GLY A 169 -11.17 24.72 2.10
N THR A 170 -10.78 25.31 0.99
CA THR A 170 -11.69 25.59 -0.13
C THR A 170 -11.00 25.40 -1.47
N THR A 171 -11.81 25.17 -2.50
CA THR A 171 -11.35 25.04 -3.88
C THR A 171 -12.35 25.65 -4.85
N SER A 172 -11.84 26.16 -5.97
CA SER A 172 -12.61 26.53 -7.17
C SER A 172 -12.41 25.53 -8.31
N VAL A 173 -11.60 24.49 -8.14
CA VAL A 173 -11.29 23.50 -9.17
C VAL A 173 -12.55 22.76 -9.64
N CYS A 174 -13.51 22.59 -8.74
CA CYS A 174 -14.74 21.87 -9.01
C CYS A 174 -15.96 22.79 -9.21
N GLY A 175 -15.75 24.07 -9.57
CA GLY A 175 -16.81 25.04 -9.83
C GLY A 175 -16.65 26.33 -9.01
N ALA A 176 -17.75 26.85 -8.47
CA ALA A 176 -17.70 28.01 -7.58
C ALA A 176 -16.81 27.71 -6.36
N ASN A 177 -16.11 28.72 -5.84
CA ASN A 177 -15.27 28.55 -4.65
C ASN A 177 -16.12 28.06 -3.47
N GLY A 178 -15.73 26.93 -2.90
CA GLY A 178 -16.46 26.27 -1.83
C GLY A 178 -15.62 25.20 -1.15
N PRO A 179 -16.19 24.42 -0.23
CA PRO A 179 -15.47 23.31 0.40
C PRO A 179 -14.97 22.31 -0.64
N TYR A 180 -13.93 21.55 -0.28
CA TYR A 180 -13.53 20.38 -1.04
C TYR A 180 -14.70 19.38 -1.12
N ARG A 181 -14.69 18.50 -2.13
CA ARG A 181 -15.67 17.42 -2.26
C ARG A 181 -15.13 16.17 -1.56
N ILE A 182 -16.01 15.27 -1.11
CA ILE A 182 -15.56 14.00 -0.49
C ILE A 182 -14.70 13.14 -1.44
N SER A 183 -14.88 13.28 -2.76
CA SER A 183 -14.05 12.63 -3.77
C SER A 183 -12.64 13.25 -3.91
N ASP A 184 -12.40 14.41 -3.32
CA ASP A 184 -11.06 15.00 -3.21
C ASP A 184 -10.32 14.37 -2.03
N ILE A 185 -9.80 13.17 -2.27
CA ILE A 185 -9.24 12.32 -1.22
C ILE A 185 -8.02 12.89 -0.49
N ALA A 186 -7.34 13.89 -1.07
CA ALA A 186 -6.27 14.64 -0.42
C ALA A 186 -6.78 15.60 0.67
N HIS A 187 -8.09 15.84 0.70
CA HIS A 187 -8.80 16.76 1.56
C HIS A 187 -9.99 16.08 2.26
N ASN A 188 -9.88 14.77 2.50
CA ASN A 188 -10.91 13.96 3.12
C ASN A 188 -10.27 12.89 4.01
N ASP A 189 -10.46 13.02 5.33
CA ASP A 189 -9.91 12.14 6.34
C ASP A 189 -10.66 10.80 6.46
N ARG A 190 -11.86 10.70 5.87
CA ARG A 190 -12.66 9.47 5.79
C ARG A 190 -12.32 8.60 4.60
N SER A 191 -11.49 9.07 3.67
CA SER A 191 -11.13 8.31 2.47
C SER A 191 -10.29 7.07 2.83
N ILE A 192 -10.44 5.97 2.10
CA ILE A 192 -9.54 4.80 2.24
C ILE A 192 -8.08 5.21 1.99
N PHE A 193 -7.86 6.22 1.14
CA PHE A 193 -6.52 6.77 0.91
C PHE A 193 -5.88 7.35 2.19
N GLN A 194 -6.66 8.06 3.00
CA GLN A 194 -6.22 8.47 4.33
C GLN A 194 -5.94 7.24 5.22
N GLN A 195 -6.89 6.30 5.30
CA GLN A 195 -6.79 5.15 6.20
C GLN A 195 -5.57 4.26 5.91
N ILE A 196 -5.32 3.97 4.63
CA ILE A 196 -4.14 3.22 4.20
C ILE A 196 -2.86 4.01 4.53
N THR A 197 -2.84 5.33 4.34
CA THR A 197 -1.67 6.15 4.75
C THR A 197 -1.37 5.99 6.25
N GLN A 198 -2.41 5.99 7.09
CA GLN A 198 -2.24 5.80 8.54
C GLN A 198 -1.73 4.40 8.86
N ALA A 199 -2.34 3.37 8.27
CA ALA A 199 -1.93 1.98 8.44
C ALA A 199 -0.45 1.77 8.06
N LEU A 200 -0.01 2.33 6.92
CA LEU A 200 1.37 2.22 6.45
C LEU A 200 2.35 3.00 7.33
N LYS A 201 1.98 4.20 7.81
CA LYS A 201 2.80 4.96 8.76
C LYS A 201 3.06 4.14 10.03
N GLU A 202 2.03 3.49 10.54
CA GLU A 202 2.11 2.65 11.74
C GLU A 202 2.92 1.37 11.51
N GLU A 203 2.73 0.70 10.37
CA GLU A 203 3.33 -0.60 10.10
C GLU A 203 4.82 -0.51 9.71
N ILE A 204 5.15 0.40 8.80
CA ILE A 204 6.50 0.47 8.19
C ILE A 204 7.13 1.88 8.18
N ASN A 205 6.39 2.89 8.64
CA ASN A 205 6.82 4.29 8.73
C ASN A 205 7.62 4.81 7.50
N PRO A 206 7.05 4.74 6.28
CA PRO A 206 7.77 5.07 5.06
C PRO A 206 7.74 6.58 4.79
N PHE A 207 8.52 7.01 3.80
CA PHE A 207 8.27 8.30 3.17
C PHE A 207 7.07 8.19 2.22
N PHE A 208 6.25 9.24 2.17
CA PHE A 208 5.11 9.34 1.26
C PHE A 208 5.34 10.47 0.28
N LEU A 209 5.41 10.14 -1.00
CA LEU A 209 5.54 11.10 -2.09
C LEU A 209 4.23 11.20 -2.86
N GLN A 210 3.58 12.35 -2.76
CA GLN A 210 2.30 12.64 -3.36
C GLN A 210 2.46 13.51 -4.60
N LEU A 211 2.18 12.90 -5.76
CA LEU A 211 2.29 13.51 -7.08
C LEU A 211 1.00 14.28 -7.40
N HIS A 212 1.14 15.60 -7.54
CA HIS A 212 0.13 16.52 -8.05
C HIS A 212 0.61 17.23 -9.30
N GLY A 213 -0.32 17.87 -9.99
CA GLY A 213 -0.08 18.64 -11.19
C GLY A 213 -0.89 19.92 -11.21
N PHE A 214 -0.29 20.99 -11.73
CA PHE A 214 -0.96 22.28 -11.84
C PHE A 214 -0.86 22.89 -13.23
N ALA A 215 -1.85 23.72 -13.56
CA ALA A 215 -1.78 24.62 -14.70
C ALA A 215 -0.86 25.80 -14.36
N LYS A 216 0.26 25.90 -15.06
CA LYS A 216 1.29 26.90 -14.81
C LYS A 216 0.79 28.31 -15.16
N LEU A 217 0.91 29.24 -14.22
CA LEU A 217 0.67 30.66 -14.36
C LEU A 217 1.99 31.42 -14.58
N THR A 218 1.88 32.69 -14.97
CA THR A 218 3.05 33.57 -15.10
C THR A 218 3.74 33.74 -13.75
N GLY A 219 5.06 33.54 -13.72
CA GLY A 219 5.87 33.63 -12.50
C GLY A 219 6.04 32.30 -11.75
N ASP A 220 5.39 31.24 -12.21
CA ASP A 220 5.49 29.93 -11.56
C ASP A 220 6.78 29.18 -11.89
N PRO A 221 7.30 28.42 -10.91
CA PRO A 221 8.39 27.48 -11.16
C PRO A 221 7.87 26.27 -11.96
N ASN A 222 8.78 25.35 -12.30
CA ASN A 222 8.40 24.04 -12.83
C ASN A 222 7.86 23.12 -11.72
N LEU A 223 8.40 23.24 -10.51
CA LEU A 223 7.94 22.48 -9.35
C LEU A 223 7.66 23.36 -8.14
N ILE A 224 6.56 23.07 -7.45
CA ILE A 224 6.30 23.57 -6.09
C ILE A 224 6.31 22.36 -5.17
N ILE A 225 7.28 22.30 -4.25
CA ILE A 225 7.51 21.15 -3.37
C ILE A 225 7.25 21.56 -1.93
N SER A 226 6.46 20.77 -1.22
CA SER A 226 6.06 21.06 0.15
C SER A 226 6.14 19.83 1.04
N ASN A 227 6.48 20.03 2.31
CA ASN A 227 6.28 19.02 3.34
C ASN A 227 4.94 19.20 4.08
N GLY A 228 4.04 20.07 3.58
CA GLY A 228 2.77 20.40 4.21
C GLY A 228 2.86 21.43 5.33
N THR A 229 4.04 22.02 5.59
CA THR A 229 4.26 23.03 6.63
C THR A 229 5.26 24.11 6.19
N ARG A 230 5.59 25.05 7.09
CA ARG A 230 6.74 25.97 6.96
C ARG A 230 7.96 25.54 7.77
N SER A 231 7.88 24.40 8.45
CA SER A 231 8.94 23.90 9.32
C SER A 231 9.92 23.04 8.51
N THR A 232 11.21 23.31 8.64
CA THR A 232 12.26 22.45 8.08
C THR A 232 12.43 21.22 8.98
N PRO A 233 12.27 19.99 8.46
CA PRO A 233 12.50 18.78 9.23
C PRO A 233 13.99 18.54 9.45
N GLU A 234 14.34 17.66 10.40
CA GLU A 234 15.72 17.23 10.61
C GLU A 234 16.27 16.47 9.40
N GLU A 235 15.52 15.48 8.92
CA GLU A 235 15.76 14.84 7.64
C GLU A 235 14.86 15.45 6.57
N ASP A 236 15.48 16.07 5.56
CA ASP A 236 14.77 16.79 4.50
C ASP A 236 14.95 16.12 3.13
N PRO A 237 14.11 15.12 2.79
CA PRO A 237 14.15 14.47 1.48
C PRO A 237 13.78 15.42 0.34
N ILE A 238 13.07 16.53 0.60
CA ILE A 238 12.73 17.51 -0.44
C ILE A 238 13.97 18.25 -0.94
N ILE A 239 14.87 18.62 -0.03
CA ILE A 239 16.14 19.25 -0.41
C ILE A 239 16.98 18.28 -1.25
N LYS A 240 17.12 17.02 -0.80
CA LYS A 240 17.82 15.96 -1.55
C LYS A 240 17.22 15.78 -2.95
N LEU A 241 15.89 15.66 -3.06
CA LEU A 241 15.19 15.52 -4.33
C LEU A 241 15.39 16.72 -5.26
N SER A 242 15.27 17.94 -4.74
CA SER A 242 15.49 19.14 -5.54
C SER A 242 16.94 19.26 -6.04
N GLY A 243 17.92 18.81 -5.24
CA GLY A 243 19.31 18.71 -5.64
C GLY A 243 19.52 17.71 -6.76
N ALA A 244 18.96 16.50 -6.63
CA ALA A 244 19.04 15.46 -7.65
C ALA A 244 18.39 15.90 -8.98
N LEU A 245 17.18 16.47 -8.94
CA LEU A 245 16.53 17.01 -10.12
C LEU A 245 17.35 18.13 -10.77
N SER A 246 18.01 18.99 -9.99
CA SER A 246 18.87 20.06 -10.52
C SER A 246 20.15 19.54 -11.18
N VAL A 247 20.67 18.39 -10.73
CA VAL A 247 21.80 17.72 -11.39
C VAL A 247 21.37 17.10 -12.72
N ILE A 248 20.20 16.46 -12.75
CA ILE A 248 19.64 15.79 -13.93
C ILE A 248 19.22 16.83 -14.98
N ASP A 249 18.56 17.91 -14.57
CA ASP A 249 18.08 18.98 -15.43
C ASP A 249 18.21 20.36 -14.77
N GLN A 250 19.29 21.05 -15.12
CA GLN A 250 19.64 22.37 -14.59
C GLN A 250 18.67 23.48 -15.01
N THR A 251 17.74 23.21 -15.93
CA THR A 251 16.77 24.22 -16.41
C THR A 251 15.47 24.22 -15.61
N LEU A 252 15.27 23.23 -14.73
CA LEU A 252 14.13 23.19 -13.83
C LEU A 252 14.20 24.30 -12.79
N THR A 253 13.05 24.91 -12.52
CA THR A 253 12.87 25.94 -11.50
C THR A 253 11.98 25.42 -10.37
N TYR A 254 12.22 25.89 -9.14
CA TYR A 254 11.61 25.32 -7.94
C TYR A 254 11.10 26.39 -6.97
N LYS A 255 10.04 26.06 -6.24
CA LYS A 255 9.67 26.69 -4.98
C LYS A 255 9.45 25.63 -3.91
N ILE A 256 10.34 25.60 -2.92
CA ILE A 256 10.25 24.71 -1.76
C ILE A 256 9.60 25.48 -0.60
N ILE A 257 8.44 25.05 -0.14
CA ILE A 257 7.55 25.85 0.73
C ILE A 257 8.16 26.20 2.09
N HIS A 258 8.84 25.27 2.75
CA HIS A 258 9.48 25.53 4.04
C HIS A 258 10.80 26.30 3.93
N ILE A 259 11.29 26.58 2.71
CA ILE A 259 12.49 27.39 2.45
C ILE A 259 12.12 28.77 1.87
N HIS A 260 11.18 28.81 0.93
CA HIS A 260 10.72 30.01 0.23
C HIS A 260 9.40 30.49 0.83
N HIS A 261 9.50 31.22 1.95
CA HIS A 261 8.34 31.61 2.76
C HIS A 261 7.44 32.66 2.08
N ASP A 262 7.97 33.35 1.07
CA ASP A 262 7.26 34.29 0.19
C ASP A 262 6.25 33.58 -0.74
N TRP A 263 6.45 32.29 -1.03
CA TRP A 263 5.57 31.53 -1.91
C TRP A 263 4.37 30.97 -1.16
N THR A 264 3.14 31.30 -1.59
CA THR A 264 1.91 30.98 -0.86
C THR A 264 0.95 30.07 -1.62
N ARG A 265 1.27 29.67 -2.85
CA ARG A 265 0.38 28.84 -3.68
C ARG A 265 0.75 27.37 -3.63
N LEU A 266 -0.26 26.50 -3.65
CA LEU A 266 -0.14 25.04 -3.71
C LEU A 266 0.76 24.48 -2.59
N THR A 267 0.53 24.95 -1.36
CA THR A 267 1.41 24.67 -0.22
C THR A 267 1.13 23.36 0.50
N ALA A 268 0.07 22.64 0.13
CA ALA A 268 -0.38 21.41 0.79
C ALA A 268 -0.74 21.53 2.28
N PHE A 269 -0.95 22.73 2.82
CA PHE A 269 -1.26 22.91 4.25
C PHE A 269 -2.60 22.28 4.66
N THR A 270 -3.53 22.16 3.72
CA THR A 270 -4.85 21.55 3.91
C THR A 270 -4.90 20.06 3.63
N ASN A 271 -3.78 19.45 3.24
CA ASN A 271 -3.71 18.05 2.88
C ASN A 271 -3.86 17.16 4.12
N THR A 272 -4.87 16.28 4.15
CA THR A 272 -5.18 15.45 5.33
C THR A 272 -4.08 14.43 5.60
N GLN A 273 -3.49 13.83 4.57
CA GLN A 273 -2.38 12.89 4.74
C GLN A 273 -1.14 13.62 5.26
N GLY A 274 -0.79 14.76 4.68
CA GLY A 274 0.33 15.58 5.13
C GLY A 274 0.19 16.05 6.58
N ARG A 275 -0.99 16.51 6.97
CA ARG A 275 -1.28 16.90 8.36
C ARG A 275 -1.11 15.72 9.32
N TYR A 276 -1.62 14.54 8.99
CA TYR A 276 -1.46 13.34 9.81
C TYR A 276 0.00 12.86 9.91
N LEU A 277 0.72 12.85 8.80
CA LEU A 277 2.14 12.45 8.76
C LEU A 277 3.03 13.42 9.55
N ASN A 278 2.60 14.68 9.66
CA ASN A 278 3.22 15.71 10.49
C ASN A 278 2.60 15.85 11.89
N ASN A 279 1.89 14.82 12.36
CA ASN A 279 1.38 14.70 13.73
C ASN A 279 0.37 15.79 14.15
N SER A 280 -0.41 16.31 13.20
CA SER A 280 -1.62 17.09 13.54
C SER A 280 -2.57 16.22 14.36
N THR A 281 -3.07 16.78 15.48
CA THR A 281 -4.07 16.14 16.35
C THR A 281 -5.44 16.00 15.69
N ASN A 282 -5.72 16.85 14.70
CA ASN A 282 -6.92 16.79 13.89
C ASN A 282 -6.58 17.05 12.41
N PRO A 283 -6.17 16.01 11.65
CA PRO A 283 -5.76 16.17 10.27
C PRO A 283 -6.85 16.75 9.35
N CYS A 284 -8.12 16.64 9.72
CA CYS A 284 -9.23 17.20 8.96
C CYS A 284 -9.34 18.71 9.10
N LEU A 285 -9.13 19.26 10.30
CA LEU A 285 -9.41 20.66 10.59
C LEU A 285 -8.16 21.52 10.86
N GLU A 286 -7.07 20.91 11.35
CA GLU A 286 -5.91 21.62 11.90
C GLU A 286 -4.65 21.40 11.05
N ASN A 287 -4.00 22.50 10.66
CA ASN A 287 -2.69 22.45 10.02
C ASN A 287 -1.65 21.90 11.01
N ALA A 288 -0.70 21.11 10.51
CA ALA A 288 0.44 20.72 11.31
C ALA A 288 1.39 21.93 11.51
N THR A 289 1.99 22.03 12.69
CA THR A 289 2.90 23.11 13.08
C THR A 289 4.38 22.72 13.01
N SER A 290 4.68 21.43 12.88
CA SER A 290 6.02 20.87 12.69
C SER A 290 6.02 19.88 11.52
N SER A 291 7.20 19.56 10.99
CA SER A 291 7.37 18.57 9.92
C SER A 291 8.09 17.33 10.44
N SER A 292 7.58 16.14 10.12
CA SER A 292 8.27 14.87 10.38
C SER A 292 9.28 14.51 9.30
N GLY A 293 9.28 15.22 8.17
CA GLY A 293 10.04 14.87 6.96
C GLY A 293 9.45 13.70 6.15
N LYS A 294 8.37 13.05 6.63
CA LYS A 294 7.77 11.86 5.98
C LYS A 294 6.78 12.16 4.87
N PHE A 295 6.29 13.39 4.76
CA PHE A 295 5.37 13.80 3.70
C PHE A 295 6.07 14.69 2.68
N ILE A 296 5.98 14.31 1.41
CA ILE A 296 6.55 15.03 0.27
C ILE A 296 5.44 15.25 -0.73
N HIS A 297 5.01 16.49 -0.88
CA HIS A 297 4.01 16.91 -1.85
C HIS A 297 4.69 17.63 -2.99
N ILE A 298 4.41 17.22 -4.22
CA ILE A 298 5.01 17.82 -5.42
C ILE A 298 3.91 18.23 -6.37
N GLU A 299 3.88 19.52 -6.67
CA GLU A 299 3.06 20.11 -7.72
C GLU A 299 3.94 20.35 -8.92
N GLN A 300 3.66 19.64 -10.00
CA GLN A 300 4.47 19.68 -11.22
C GLN A 300 3.70 20.41 -12.32
N GLU A 301 4.36 21.30 -13.05
CA GLU A 301 3.79 21.73 -14.33
C GLU A 301 3.83 20.59 -15.36
N PHE A 302 3.09 20.74 -16.46
CA PHE A 302 2.82 19.63 -17.38
C PHE A 302 4.02 19.24 -18.24
N ASP A 303 4.64 20.21 -18.91
CA ASP A 303 5.49 19.96 -20.08
C ASP A 303 6.81 19.26 -19.74
N ARG A 304 7.40 19.52 -18.57
CA ARG A 304 8.75 19.03 -18.26
C ARG A 304 8.78 17.67 -17.59
N LEU A 305 7.85 17.39 -16.68
CA LEU A 305 7.93 16.22 -15.81
C LEU A 305 6.73 15.27 -15.92
N ARG A 306 5.57 15.74 -16.37
CA ARG A 306 4.35 14.91 -16.40
C ARG A 306 3.90 14.52 -17.81
N LYS A 307 4.35 15.24 -18.83
CA LYS A 307 3.86 15.10 -20.20
C LYS A 307 3.97 13.68 -20.74
N ASP A 308 5.10 13.03 -20.54
CA ASP A 308 5.44 11.75 -21.12
C ASP A 308 6.53 11.03 -20.33
N GLU A 309 6.86 9.82 -20.77
CA GLU A 309 7.87 8.94 -20.18
C GLU A 309 9.23 9.61 -20.00
N ALA A 310 9.64 10.49 -20.93
CA ALA A 310 10.92 11.18 -20.82
C ALA A 310 10.94 12.09 -19.58
N GLY A 311 9.83 12.78 -19.28
CA GLY A 311 9.68 13.55 -18.05
C GLY A 311 9.56 12.68 -16.80
N TRP A 312 8.86 11.54 -16.90
CA TRP A 312 8.71 10.60 -15.78
C TRP A 312 10.06 9.98 -15.38
N GLU A 313 10.93 9.69 -16.34
CA GLU A 313 12.26 9.15 -16.10
C GLU A 313 13.17 10.15 -15.36
N LEU A 314 13.04 11.46 -15.59
CA LEU A 314 13.75 12.47 -14.80
C LEU A 314 13.37 12.39 -13.32
N MET A 315 12.07 12.25 -13.03
CA MET A 315 11.60 12.08 -11.66
C MET A 315 12.06 10.74 -11.07
N ARG A 316 11.98 9.64 -11.83
CA ARG A 316 12.44 8.31 -11.40
C ARG A 316 13.92 8.33 -11.01
N GLN A 317 14.79 8.91 -11.85
CA GLN A 317 16.23 9.05 -11.58
C GLN A 317 16.49 9.92 -10.34
N ALA A 318 15.74 11.01 -10.17
CA ALA A 318 15.91 11.87 -9.01
C ALA A 318 15.49 11.17 -7.72
N LEU A 319 14.40 10.38 -7.75
CA LEU A 319 13.97 9.56 -6.62
C LEU A 319 14.98 8.45 -6.30
N GLU A 320 15.57 7.83 -7.32
CA GLU A 320 16.67 6.87 -7.16
C GLU A 320 17.88 7.46 -6.43
N GLN A 321 18.23 8.73 -6.70
CA GLN A 321 19.31 9.44 -6.00
C GLN A 321 18.90 9.96 -4.61
N THR A 322 17.60 10.09 -4.35
CA THR A 322 17.07 10.65 -3.09
C THR A 322 16.87 9.59 -2.02
N PHE A 323 16.39 8.42 -2.44
CA PHE A 323 16.02 7.32 -1.56
C PHE A 323 16.92 6.12 -1.82
N ASP A 324 17.73 5.81 -0.81
CA ASP A 324 18.61 4.67 -0.84
C ASP A 324 17.82 3.37 -0.97
N CYS A 325 18.35 2.45 -1.77
CA CYS A 325 17.86 1.09 -1.85
C CYS A 325 18.48 0.31 -0.69
N GLU A 326 17.76 0.26 0.43
CA GLU A 326 18.12 -0.57 1.56
C GLU A 326 17.60 -1.97 1.25
N ILE A 327 18.47 -2.84 0.73
CA ILE A 327 18.20 -4.28 0.70
C ILE A 327 18.24 -4.73 2.16
N THR A 328 17.13 -4.54 2.86
CA THR A 328 16.93 -5.15 4.17
C THR A 328 16.89 -6.65 3.93
N THR A 329 17.86 -7.39 4.45
CA THR A 329 17.87 -8.86 4.48
C THR A 329 16.76 -9.44 5.38
N GLY A 330 15.70 -8.68 5.66
CA GLY A 330 14.55 -9.06 6.46
C GLY A 330 13.30 -8.32 5.95
N HIS A 331 12.18 -9.03 5.84
CA HIS A 331 10.92 -8.62 5.21
C HIS A 331 11.06 -8.46 3.68
N TYR A 332 11.36 -9.47 2.88
CA TYR A 332 10.48 -10.56 2.42
C TYR A 332 11.31 -11.81 2.09
N HIS A 333 12.31 -12.09 2.91
CA HIS A 333 12.96 -13.39 2.85
C HIS A 333 12.01 -14.41 3.47
N HIS A 334 11.46 -15.31 2.65
CA HIS A 334 11.57 -16.72 3.01
C HIS A 334 13.08 -16.96 3.19
N GLN A 335 13.63 -16.63 4.35
CA GLN A 335 14.84 -17.27 4.78
C GLN A 335 14.33 -18.64 5.16
N GLU A 336 14.32 -19.55 4.17
CA GLU A 336 14.07 -20.95 4.44
C GLU A 336 15.14 -21.35 5.45
N ILE A 337 14.76 -21.35 6.72
CA ILE A 337 15.50 -22.10 7.71
C ILE A 337 15.41 -23.54 7.21
N PRO A 338 16.53 -24.19 6.88
CA PRO A 338 16.50 -25.56 6.41
C PRO A 338 15.89 -26.40 7.52
N ILE A 339 14.67 -26.87 7.27
CA ILE A 339 13.94 -27.79 8.14
C ILE A 339 13.86 -29.10 7.38
N GLU A 340 14.60 -30.09 7.88
CA GLU A 340 14.47 -31.47 7.44
C GLU A 340 13.24 -32.08 8.11
N ILE A 341 12.44 -32.81 7.32
CA ILE A 341 11.24 -33.49 7.79
C ILE A 341 11.43 -34.97 7.52
N ALA A 342 11.44 -35.78 8.58
CA ALA A 342 11.34 -37.23 8.46
C ALA A 342 9.91 -37.65 8.81
N ILE A 343 9.34 -38.53 7.98
CA ILE A 343 7.96 -39.01 8.14
C ILE A 343 8.01 -40.52 8.30
N GLU A 344 7.41 -41.02 9.38
CA GLU A 344 7.39 -42.44 9.71
C GLU A 344 5.96 -42.82 10.16
N ASN A 345 5.27 -43.63 9.35
CA ASN A 345 3.91 -44.12 9.63
C ASN A 345 2.96 -43.01 10.13
N ASP A 346 2.70 -42.96 11.45
CA ASP A 346 1.76 -42.10 12.16
C ASP A 346 2.40 -40.85 12.80
N HIS A 347 3.67 -40.57 12.52
CA HIS A 347 4.36 -39.41 13.06
C HIS A 347 5.35 -38.79 12.08
N PHE A 348 5.80 -37.58 12.42
CA PHE A 348 6.90 -36.92 11.75
C PHE A 348 7.82 -36.24 12.78
N THR A 349 9.07 -36.00 12.39
CA THR A 349 10.04 -35.22 13.15
C THR A 349 10.53 -34.04 12.32
N LEU A 350 11.00 -33.01 13.01
CA LEU A 350 11.55 -31.79 12.42
C LEU A 350 12.96 -31.57 12.95
N HIS A 351 13.88 -31.25 12.05
CA HIS A 351 15.26 -30.95 12.40
C HIS A 351 15.72 -29.64 11.77
N THR A 352 16.35 -28.78 12.58
CA THR A 352 16.94 -27.51 12.13
C THR A 352 18.07 -27.07 13.07
N ASP A 353 19.07 -26.35 12.54
CA ASP A 353 20.20 -25.84 13.32
C ASP A 353 19.80 -24.72 14.32
N ASP A 354 18.62 -24.10 14.17
CA ASP A 354 18.21 -22.89 14.91
C ASP A 354 16.96 -23.05 15.82
N SER A 355 16.63 -24.28 16.22
CA SER A 355 15.36 -24.62 16.90
C SER A 355 15.02 -23.81 18.16
N HIS A 356 16.02 -23.33 18.90
CA HIS A 356 15.83 -22.58 20.16
C HIS A 356 15.10 -21.25 20.05
N THR A 357 14.90 -20.75 18.82
CA THR A 357 14.21 -19.48 18.54
C THR A 357 12.88 -19.65 17.81
N LEU A 358 12.46 -20.90 17.59
CA LEU A 358 11.39 -21.22 16.66
C LEU A 358 10.16 -21.82 17.36
N TRP A 359 9.01 -21.59 16.74
CA TRP A 359 7.72 -22.11 17.14
C TRP A 359 7.12 -22.91 15.99
N VAL A 360 6.54 -24.07 16.29
CA VAL A 360 5.91 -24.93 15.29
C VAL A 360 4.40 -24.95 15.49
N GLU A 361 3.69 -24.76 14.39
CA GLU A 361 2.26 -24.96 14.29
C GLU A 361 1.97 -26.03 13.25
N VAL A 362 1.10 -26.97 13.61
CA VAL A 362 0.68 -28.06 12.72
C VAL A 362 -0.81 -28.02 12.61
N TYR A 363 -1.30 -27.96 11.38
CA TYR A 363 -2.73 -27.96 11.08
C TYR A 363 -3.07 -29.15 10.21
N MET A 364 -4.24 -29.73 10.43
CA MET A 364 -4.90 -30.56 9.43
C MET A 364 -5.28 -29.70 8.21
N ILE A 365 -5.44 -30.31 7.04
CA ILE A 365 -5.86 -29.58 5.82
C ILE A 365 -7.23 -28.90 5.94
N ASP A 366 -8.07 -29.34 6.86
CA ASP A 366 -9.36 -28.73 7.20
C ASP A 366 -9.24 -27.50 8.13
N GLY A 367 -8.02 -27.13 8.53
CA GLY A 367 -7.72 -25.97 9.37
C GLY A 367 -7.70 -26.26 10.88
N ARG A 368 -7.99 -27.50 11.32
CA ARG A 368 -7.89 -27.85 12.74
C ARG A 368 -6.43 -27.87 13.20
N GLN A 369 -6.10 -27.06 14.20
CA GLN A 369 -4.76 -27.03 14.80
C GLN A 369 -4.52 -28.27 15.68
N LEU A 370 -3.45 -28.98 15.41
CA LEU A 370 -2.98 -30.13 16.20
C LEU A 370 -1.92 -29.71 17.21
N ILE A 371 -0.99 -28.86 16.80
CA ILE A 371 0.16 -28.43 17.61
C ILE A 371 0.35 -26.92 17.51
N ASN A 372 0.75 -26.34 18.63
CA ASN A 372 1.23 -24.97 18.76
C ASN A 372 2.22 -24.91 19.93
N GLN A 373 3.50 -25.12 19.66
CA GLN A 373 4.50 -25.21 20.71
C GLN A 373 5.89 -24.77 20.23
N PRO A 374 6.85 -24.49 21.14
CA PRO A 374 8.23 -24.27 20.74
C PRO A 374 8.76 -25.45 19.94
N LEU A 375 9.51 -25.19 18.87
CA LEU A 375 10.12 -26.27 18.09
C LEU A 375 11.21 -26.95 18.91
N VAL A 376 11.09 -28.27 19.10
CA VAL A 376 12.11 -29.12 19.69
C VAL A 376 12.64 -30.04 18.60
N ASN A 377 13.95 -30.00 18.35
CA ASN A 377 14.57 -30.84 17.33
C ASN A 377 14.33 -32.32 17.60
N ASP A 378 13.99 -33.04 16.53
CA ASP A 378 13.79 -34.49 16.51
C ASP A 378 12.69 -34.99 17.46
N GLU A 379 11.81 -34.09 17.94
CA GLU A 379 10.61 -34.47 18.68
C GLU A 379 9.61 -35.16 17.75
N SER A 380 9.19 -36.37 18.12
CA SER A 380 8.17 -37.13 17.39
C SER A 380 6.79 -36.51 17.60
N ILE A 381 6.22 -35.97 16.53
CA ILE A 381 4.87 -35.43 16.51
C ILE A 381 3.92 -36.48 15.97
N TRP A 382 3.06 -37.00 16.85
CA TRP A 382 2.01 -37.95 16.48
C TRP A 382 0.86 -37.24 15.76
N VAL A 383 0.37 -37.85 14.68
CA VAL A 383 -0.78 -37.35 13.92
C VAL A 383 -1.73 -38.50 13.58
N PRO A 384 -3.03 -38.20 13.36
CA PRO A 384 -3.97 -39.24 12.95
C PRO A 384 -3.57 -39.90 11.63
N ASP A 385 -3.75 -41.22 11.51
CA ASP A 385 -3.45 -42.01 10.31
C ASP A 385 -4.04 -41.36 9.03
N GLN A 386 -3.24 -41.33 7.95
CA GLN A 386 -3.61 -40.76 6.64
C GLN A 386 -3.98 -39.26 6.66
N SER A 387 -3.10 -38.43 7.20
CA SER A 387 -3.35 -36.98 7.30
C SER A 387 -2.52 -36.17 6.31
N ILE A 388 -3.16 -35.18 5.69
CA ILE A 388 -2.47 -34.09 5.02
C ILE A 388 -2.38 -32.92 5.99
N LEU A 389 -1.16 -32.45 6.23
CA LEU A 389 -0.86 -31.44 7.22
C LEU A 389 -0.29 -30.19 6.57
N ILE A 390 -0.53 -29.05 7.19
CA ILE A 390 0.14 -27.79 6.94
C ILE A 390 1.05 -27.53 8.13
N LEU A 391 2.34 -27.59 7.88
CA LEU A 391 3.38 -27.25 8.84
C LEU A 391 3.75 -25.78 8.67
N ILE A 392 3.78 -25.03 9.76
CA ILE A 392 4.24 -23.64 9.81
C ILE A 392 5.30 -23.52 10.90
N VAL A 393 6.45 -22.93 10.58
CA VAL A 393 7.49 -22.58 11.55
C VAL A 393 7.69 -21.07 11.58
N ARG A 394 7.67 -20.50 12.78
CA ARG A 394 7.71 -19.06 13.03
C ARG A 394 8.80 -18.68 14.05
N ASP A 395 9.13 -17.41 14.16
CA ASP A 395 9.92 -16.92 15.30
C ASP A 395 9.15 -17.03 16.62
N ARG A 396 9.88 -17.07 17.73
CA ARG A 396 9.35 -17.16 19.11
C ARG A 396 8.42 -16.00 19.50
N ASN A 397 8.43 -14.90 18.75
CA ASN A 397 7.59 -13.73 19.01
C ASN A 397 6.33 -13.70 18.11
N ASN A 398 6.09 -14.73 17.29
CA ASN A 398 5.02 -14.84 16.31
C ASN A 398 5.01 -13.71 15.26
N LYS A 399 6.15 -13.08 14.98
CA LYS A 399 6.25 -11.93 14.06
C LYS A 399 6.62 -12.33 12.64
N ASN A 400 7.35 -13.43 12.45
CA ASN A 400 7.82 -13.87 11.15
C ASN A 400 7.54 -15.36 10.92
N ILE A 401 7.05 -15.70 9.72
CA ILE A 401 6.95 -17.10 9.24
C ILE A 401 8.21 -17.40 8.43
N TYR A 402 8.95 -18.44 8.81
CA TYR A 402 10.17 -18.87 8.11
C TYR A 402 9.94 -20.06 7.18
N TYR A 403 8.96 -20.89 7.47
CA TYR A 403 8.71 -22.12 6.74
C TYR A 403 7.23 -22.44 6.72
N ARG A 404 6.71 -22.78 5.54
CA ARG A 404 5.36 -23.30 5.37
C ARG A 404 5.36 -24.42 4.36
N LYS A 405 5.00 -25.64 4.78
CA LYS A 405 4.97 -26.81 3.88
C LYS A 405 3.75 -27.67 4.11
N LYS A 406 3.23 -28.18 3.00
CA LYS A 406 2.22 -29.23 3.00
C LYS A 406 2.93 -30.59 3.04
N ILE A 407 2.64 -31.41 4.04
CA ILE A 407 3.20 -32.77 4.16
C ILE A 407 2.07 -33.81 4.20
N TRP A 408 2.36 -35.01 3.73
CA TRP A 408 1.46 -36.16 3.80
C TRP A 408 2.08 -37.19 4.73
N VAL A 409 1.34 -37.59 5.77
CA VAL A 409 1.73 -38.62 6.71
C VAL A 409 0.86 -39.87 6.41
N PRO A 410 1.47 -41.00 6.02
CA PRO A 410 0.80 -42.15 5.40
C PRO A 410 -0.22 -42.90 6.26
#